data_AF-A0A4S8KVD2-F1
#
_entry.id   AF-A0A4S8KVD2-F1
#
_cell.length_a   1.000
_cell.length_b   1.000
_cell.length_c   1.000
_cell.angle_alpha   90.00
_cell.angle_beta   90.00
_cell.angle_gamma   90.00
#
_symmetry.space_group_name_H-M   'P 1'
#
loop_
_entity.id
_entity.type
_entity.pdbx_description
1 polymer ?
#
loop_
_entity_poly.entity_id
_entity_poly.type
_entity_poly.pdbx_seq_one_letter_code
_entity_poly.pdbx_strand_id
1 'polypeptide(L)'
;MFCTWCKCTQDDKGDVDYEKWKLRNANEVIQEANAWRSLTTQAARKDQEKRTGVRWSPLYDLPYWDPVKHLILGYMHNTLEGILQYHLRDLWHI
;
A
#
# COMPACT_ATOMS: atom_id res chain seq x y z
N MET A 1 -4.43 -0.14 0.12
CA MET A 1 -3.28 -0.52 0.97
C MET A 1 -2.93 0.64 1.89
N PHE A 2 -2.70 0.42 3.19
CA PHE A 2 -2.17 1.47 4.08
C PHE A 2 -0.63 1.48 4.09
N CYS A 3 -0.01 0.32 4.33
CA CYS A 3 1.44 0.14 4.34
C CYS A 3 1.86 -1.04 3.45
N THR A 4 3.01 -0.93 2.79
CA THR A 4 3.64 -2.02 2.03
C THR A 4 4.46 -2.96 2.88
N TRP A 5 4.97 -2.52 4.03
CA TRP A 5 5.81 -3.33 4.91
C TRP A 5 5.01 -4.17 5.92
N CYS A 6 3.92 -3.64 6.45
CA CYS A 6 3.12 -4.30 7.48
C CYS A 6 1.65 -4.43 7.07
N LYS A 7 0.92 -5.22 7.87
CA LYS A 7 -0.53 -5.42 7.73
C LYS A 7 -1.35 -4.47 8.61
N CYS A 8 -0.72 -3.51 9.28
CA CYS A 8 -1.43 -2.47 10.02
C CYS A 8 -2.41 -1.72 9.11
N THR A 9 -3.56 -1.37 9.67
CA THR A 9 -4.60 -0.59 9.01
C THR A 9 -4.45 0.90 9.38
N GLN A 10 -5.25 1.75 8.74
CA GLN A 10 -5.26 3.18 9.07
C GLN A 10 -5.73 3.45 10.51
N ASP A 11 -6.56 2.56 11.06
CA ASP A 11 -7.03 2.64 12.45
C ASP A 11 -5.90 2.33 13.44
N ASP A 12 -4.93 1.52 13.03
CA ASP A 12 -3.75 1.13 13.82
C ASP A 12 -2.63 2.17 13.77
N LYS A 13 -2.84 3.34 13.14
CA LYS A 13 -1.78 4.36 12.92
C LYS A 13 -1.09 4.88 14.19
N GLY A 14 -1.73 4.70 15.35
CA GLY A 14 -1.18 5.10 16.66
C GLY A 14 -0.34 4.01 17.33
N ASP A 15 -0.39 2.78 16.84
CA ASP A 15 0.47 1.70 17.31
C ASP A 15 1.90 1.96 16.82
N VAL A 16 2.84 2.05 17.75
CA VAL A 16 4.27 2.31 17.50
C VAL A 16 5.16 1.12 17.88
N ASP A 17 4.57 0.03 18.39
CA ASP A 17 5.29 -1.17 18.79
C ASP A 17 5.53 -2.09 17.59
N TYR A 18 6.55 -1.74 16.80
CA TYR A 18 6.84 -2.40 15.54
C TYR A 18 7.21 -3.88 15.67
N GLU A 19 7.62 -4.34 16.86
CA GLU A 19 7.93 -5.75 17.11
C GLU A 19 6.68 -6.64 17.04
N LYS A 20 5.51 -6.07 17.33
CA LYS A 20 4.23 -6.77 17.26
C LYS A 20 3.60 -6.75 15.88
N TRP A 21 4.13 -5.95 14.96
CA TRP A 21 3.51 -5.79 13.66
C TRP A 21 3.68 -7.04 12.79
N LYS A 22 2.58 -7.46 12.17
CA LYS A 22 2.64 -8.51 11.16
C LYS A 22 3.17 -7.94 9.85
N LEU A 23 4.38 -8.32 9.50
CA LEU A 23 5.01 -7.93 8.24
C LEU A 23 4.34 -8.62 7.03
N ARG A 24 4.39 -7.95 5.88
CA ARG A 24 3.96 -8.51 4.60
C ARG A 24 5.06 -9.36 3.99
N ASN A 25 4.66 -10.43 3.32
CA ASN A 25 5.55 -11.25 2.52
C ASN A 25 5.37 -10.91 1.03
N ALA A 26 6.48 -10.70 0.31
CA ALA A 26 6.44 -10.34 -1.11
C ALA A 26 5.68 -11.36 -1.97
N ASN A 27 5.90 -12.66 -1.73
CA ASN A 27 5.23 -13.73 -2.48
C ASN A 27 3.72 -13.75 -2.21
N GLU A 28 3.31 -13.53 -0.96
CA GLU A 28 1.89 -13.40 -0.59
C GLU A 28 1.25 -12.22 -1.36
N VAL A 29 1.92 -11.07 -1.38
CA VAL A 29 1.41 -9.88 -2.09
C VAL A 29 1.33 -10.13 -3.61
N ILE A 30 2.30 -10.81 -4.21
CA ILE A 30 2.26 -11.19 -5.63
C ILE A 30 1.09 -12.15 -5.91
N GLN A 31 0.87 -13.14 -5.05
CA GLN A 31 -0.26 -14.07 -5.16
C GLN A 31 -1.60 -13.35 -5.07
N GLU A 32 -1.75 -12.43 -4.11
CA GLU A 32 -2.94 -11.59 -3.95
C GLU A 32 -3.15 -10.69 -5.17
N ALA A 33 -2.09 -10.10 -5.73
CA ALA A 33 -2.18 -9.30 -6.94
C ALA A 33 -2.62 -10.15 -8.15
N ASN A 34 -2.09 -11.35 -8.33
CA ASN A 34 -2.50 -12.25 -9.41
C ASN A 34 -3.95 -12.71 -9.26
N ALA A 35 -4.38 -13.01 -8.02
CA ALA A 35 -5.79 -13.28 -7.73
C ALA A 35 -6.67 -12.06 -8.05
N TRP A 36 -6.20 -10.84 -7.76
CA TRP A 36 -6.95 -9.63 -8.09
C TRP A 36 -7.10 -9.45 -9.60
N ARG A 37 -6.02 -9.75 -10.36
CA ARG A 37 -6.00 -9.68 -11.83
C ARG A 37 -6.97 -10.66 -12.48
N SER A 38 -7.11 -11.86 -11.92
CA SER A 38 -7.98 -12.91 -12.47
C SER A 38 -9.48 -12.65 -12.25
N LEU A 39 -9.85 -11.75 -11.33
CA LEU A 39 -11.24 -11.35 -11.13
C LEU A 39 -11.79 -10.59 -12.34
N THR A 40 -13.03 -10.94 -12.72
CA THR A 40 -13.73 -10.39 -13.89
C THR A 40 -14.54 -9.14 -13.59
N THR A 41 -15.07 -8.99 -12.36
CA THR A 41 -15.95 -7.86 -12.02
C THR A 41 -15.21 -6.79 -11.22
N GLN A 42 -15.59 -5.53 -11.44
CA GLN A 42 -15.04 -4.42 -10.66
C GLN A 42 -15.44 -4.53 -9.18
N ALA A 43 -16.63 -5.04 -8.89
CA ALA A 43 -17.10 -5.27 -7.52
C ALA A 43 -16.19 -6.26 -6.80
N ALA A 44 -15.93 -7.43 -7.38
CA ALA A 44 -15.06 -8.43 -6.78
C ALA A 44 -13.63 -7.90 -6.55
N ARG A 45 -13.10 -7.13 -7.51
CA ARG A 45 -11.79 -6.48 -7.37
C ARG A 45 -11.75 -5.49 -6.21
N LYS A 46 -12.79 -4.67 -6.04
CA LYS A 46 -12.91 -3.73 -4.92
C LYS A 46 -13.02 -4.47 -3.59
N ASP A 47 -13.81 -5.54 -3.53
CA ASP A 47 -13.99 -6.34 -2.31
C ASP A 47 -12.70 -7.05 -1.89
N GLN A 48 -11.99 -7.65 -2.84
CA GLN A 48 -10.70 -8.26 -2.57
C GLN A 48 -9.68 -7.21 -2.10
N GLU A 49 -9.58 -6.08 -2.78
CA GLU A 49 -8.67 -5.02 -2.37
C GLU A 49 -9.00 -4.50 -0.97
N LYS A 50 -10.28 -4.35 -0.62
CA LYS A 50 -10.68 -3.93 0.73
C LYS A 50 -10.17 -4.93 1.79
N ARG A 51 -10.16 -6.22 1.46
CA ARG A 51 -9.71 -7.31 2.35
C ARG A 51 -8.19 -7.42 2.46
N THR A 52 -7.46 -7.34 1.35
CA THR A 52 -5.99 -7.60 1.32
C THR A 52 -5.16 -6.32 1.28
N GLY A 53 -5.76 -5.24 0.79
CA GLY A 53 -5.11 -3.98 0.46
C GLY A 53 -4.40 -3.98 -0.89
N VAL A 54 -4.42 -5.08 -1.66
CA VAL A 54 -3.58 -5.29 -2.84
C VAL A 54 -4.35 -5.17 -4.15
N ARG A 55 -3.76 -4.46 -5.12
CA ARG A 55 -4.19 -4.40 -6.53
C ARG A 55 -3.06 -4.88 -7.43
N TRP A 56 -3.41 -5.46 -8.57
CA TRP A 56 -2.42 -5.73 -9.61
C TRP A 56 -2.02 -4.46 -10.36
N SER A 57 -0.75 -4.38 -10.72
CA SER A 57 -0.18 -3.42 -11.66
C SER A 57 0.87 -4.12 -12.53
N PRO A 58 1.26 -3.55 -13.68
CA PRO A 58 2.31 -4.13 -14.53
C PRO A 58 3.66 -4.34 -13.82
N LEU A 59 3.92 -3.67 -12.69
CA LEU A 59 5.15 -3.86 -11.92
C LEU A 59 5.29 -5.30 -11.39
N TYR A 60 4.17 -5.99 -11.14
CA TYR A 60 4.18 -7.39 -10.69
C TYR A 60 4.70 -8.37 -11.74
N ASP A 61 4.76 -7.97 -13.02
CA ASP A 61 5.28 -8.80 -14.10
C ASP A 61 6.82 -8.65 -14.25
N LEU A 62 7.45 -7.74 -13.51
CA LEU A 62 8.90 -7.52 -13.53
C LEU A 62 9.63 -8.53 -12.64
N PRO A 63 10.58 -9.33 -13.17
CA PRO A 63 11.23 -10.41 -12.39
C PRO A 63 12.03 -9.96 -11.17
N TYR A 64 12.47 -8.69 -11.16
CA TYR A 64 13.29 -8.11 -10.09
C TYR A 64 12.48 -7.28 -9.09
N TRP A 65 11.16 -7.17 -9.28
CA TRP A 65 10.32 -6.29 -8.47
C TRP A 65 9.83 -7.00 -7.20
N ASP A 66 10.29 -6.53 -6.04
CA ASP A 66 9.74 -6.86 -4.72
C ASP A 66 8.71 -5.77 -4.31
N PRO A 67 7.41 -6.10 -4.26
CA PRO A 67 6.36 -5.13 -3.94
C PRO A 67 6.37 -4.65 -2.49
N VAL A 68 7.08 -5.34 -1.60
CA VAL A 68 7.24 -4.96 -0.19
C VAL A 68 8.45 -4.03 -0.05
N LYS A 69 9.58 -4.37 -0.66
CA LYS A 69 10.85 -3.63 -0.46
C LYS A 69 11.07 -2.49 -1.44
N HIS A 70 10.56 -2.57 -2.66
CA HIS A 70 10.86 -1.58 -3.70
C HIS A 70 9.81 -0.49 -3.85
N LEU A 71 8.78 -0.44 -2.99
CA LEU A 71 7.87 0.69 -2.93
C LEU A 71 8.51 1.87 -2.18
N ILE A 72 9.35 2.64 -2.87
CA ILE A 72 9.93 3.88 -2.35
C ILE A 72 9.07 5.05 -2.81
N LEU A 73 8.45 5.76 -1.87
CA LEU A 73 7.77 7.01 -2.19
C LEU A 73 8.81 8.08 -2.51
N GLY A 74 8.74 8.64 -3.71
CA GLY A 74 9.65 9.70 -4.14
C GLY A 74 9.44 11.00 -3.37
N TYR A 75 10.47 11.86 -3.37
CA TYR A 75 10.44 13.16 -2.69
C TYR A 75 9.25 14.03 -3.11
N MET A 76 8.93 14.08 -4.40
CA MET A 76 7.81 14.89 -4.89
C MET A 76 6.47 14.40 -4.29
N HIS A 77 6.11 13.15 -4.53
CA HIS A 77 4.78 12.66 -4.13
C HIS A 77 4.63 12.47 -2.62
N ASN A 78 5.69 12.11 -1.89
CA ASN A 78 5.60 11.96 -0.44
C ASN A 78 5.73 13.31 0.28
N THR A 79 6.83 14.01 0.03
CA THR A 79 7.21 15.18 0.81
C THR A 79 6.44 16.40 0.37
N LEU A 80 6.37 16.68 -0.93
CA LEU A 80 5.69 17.87 -1.44
C LEU A 80 4.16 17.69 -1.46
N GLU A 81 3.68 16.64 -2.13
CA GLU A 81 2.24 16.44 -2.33
C GLU A 81 1.54 15.74 -1.15
N GLY A 82 2.28 15.02 -0.32
CA GLY A 82 1.75 14.39 0.90
C GLY A 82 1.91 15.30 2.11
N ILE A 83 3.13 15.34 2.65
CA ILE A 83 3.42 16.00 3.93
C ILE A 83 3.19 17.50 3.83
N LEU A 84 3.83 18.19 2.88
CA LEU A 84 3.81 19.63 2.83
C LEU A 84 2.42 20.16 2.43
N GLN A 85 1.76 19.51 1.46
CA GLN A 85 0.38 19.84 1.12
C GLN A 85 -0.54 19.75 2.33
N TYR A 86 -0.48 18.63 3.08
CA TYR A 86 -1.31 18.44 4.27
C TYR A 86 -1.03 19.51 5.33
N HIS A 87 0.24 19.76 5.66
CA HIS A 87 0.58 20.71 6.71
C HIS A 87 0.21 22.15 6.33
N LEU A 88 0.54 22.57 5.11
CA LEU A 88 0.29 23.94 4.68
C LEU A 88 -1.20 24.19 4.42
N ARG A 89 -1.85 23.36 3.58
CA ARG A 89 -3.19 23.65 3.08
C ARG A 89 -4.30 23.15 3.98
N ASP A 90 -4.13 21.94 4.54
CA ASP A 90 -5.20 21.25 5.26
C ASP A 90 -5.14 21.49 6.77
N LEU A 91 -3.94 21.50 7.36
CA LEU A 91 -3.75 21.65 8.81
C LEU A 91 -3.65 23.13 9.24
N TRP A 92 -2.83 23.92 8.53
CA TRP A 92 -2.56 25.32 8.90
C TRP A 92 -3.27 26.35 8.03
N HIS A 93 -3.89 25.93 6.92
CA HIS A 93 -4.61 26.80 5.99
C HIS A 93 -3.81 28.02 5.50
N ILE A 94 -2.53 27.79 5.17
CA ILE A 94 -1.58 28.75 4.58
C ILE A 94 -1.65 28.72 3.05
#